data_AF-A0A1G2S7N9-F1
#
_entry.id   AF-A0A1G2S7N9-F1
#
_cell.length_a   1.000
_cell.length_b   1.000
_cell.length_c   1.000
_cell.angle_alpha   90.00
_cell.angle_beta   90.00
_cell.angle_gamma   90.00
#
_symmetry.space_group_name_H-M   'P 1'
#
loop_
_entity.id
_entity.type
_entity.pdbx_description
1 polymer ?
#
loop_
_entity_poly.entity_id
_entity_poly.type
_entity_poly.pdbx_seq_one_letter_code
_entity_poly.pdbx_strand_id
1 'polypeptide(L)'
;MSLFATKFLSKRILRGSILTILFVFCIDVNQAHAAIALVQNIGAVAQKGAHTQLQITVPAGGVASGNTVIIGIASDYSSANPPPLIPVCSDSKGNTYTTDVEYNYNNSKQGSICSAPITTALVSGDTITVTHTSLNASAMSATEFSGLLTASALDQTAKTYSLTTALDSTATASTAQADELLFGSFTSEAPPTTTFTAGGIFTALPSAGTSGSAASSNMTIFTEYQIVSSIGTYNATGTLSGANDSIDLIATYKATVAAPPSGTLSCSVSTAAACTSSGGTTILRMSGATNAHAELPSQSNGNYTGNVICCSGVTGLGNSCTAPSAVVLKLSGLTNAHAERNDQSNYSSANNACMSVPSGGTVSVAYQANNCTGYDAIIASISSLLTNAHVGGSTAYSNKICGTAVGGVANKNTSGIVTSSVFDSNSFWATAGDGGGYNSIMWKGTFPVGTKVKFQFATSDCANGKTNAPACNDLGSWSYIGSDGVSCGSVFWYDTVNQDQPVELKCSSTYHNNQRYYRYKVKLCSGDCTTPGTVTPTITRIVVNYAS
;
A
#
# COMPACT_ATOMS: atom_id res chain seq x y z
N MET A 1 56.58 55.79 24.70
CA MET A 1 56.04 54.85 23.70
C MET A 1 54.94 54.02 24.36
N SER A 2 53.87 53.76 23.61
CA SER A 2 52.44 53.68 23.98
C SER A 2 51.96 52.65 25.03
N LEU A 3 50.80 52.97 25.61
CA LEU A 3 50.01 52.38 26.72
C LEU A 3 49.14 51.13 26.38
N PHE A 4 48.57 50.54 27.46
CA PHE A 4 47.32 49.74 27.66
C PHE A 4 47.42 48.19 27.54
N ALA A 5 47.27 47.41 28.63
CA ALA A 5 46.05 46.93 29.36
C ALA A 5 45.36 45.73 28.64
N THR A 6 44.82 44.65 29.25
CA THR A 6 44.01 44.53 30.48
C THR A 6 43.76 43.03 30.86
N LYS A 7 43.68 42.74 32.18
CA LYS A 7 42.95 41.66 32.94
C LYS A 7 43.33 40.16 32.79
N PHE A 8 43.92 39.49 33.81
CA PHE A 8 43.33 38.85 35.03
C PHE A 8 42.37 37.66 34.71
N LEU A 9 42.40 36.45 35.30
CA LEU A 9 43.22 35.80 36.34
C LEU A 9 42.84 34.29 36.41
N SER A 10 43.84 33.39 36.37
CA SER A 10 44.10 32.20 37.23
C SER A 10 43.00 31.24 37.77
N LYS A 11 43.37 29.94 37.68
CA LYS A 11 43.05 28.77 38.58
C LYS A 11 41.63 28.19 38.47
N ARG A 12 41.37 26.88 38.54
CA ARG A 12 42.06 25.74 39.19
C ARG A 12 41.50 24.42 38.59
N ILE A 13 42.35 23.41 38.48
CA ILE A 13 42.02 22.04 38.07
C ILE A 13 41.14 21.37 39.14
N LEU A 14 39.93 20.92 38.78
CA LEU A 14 39.10 20.04 39.59
C LEU A 14 38.72 18.81 38.76
N ARG A 15 38.92 17.63 39.35
CA ARG A 15 38.66 16.30 38.80
C ARG A 15 37.22 16.16 38.32
N GLY A 16 37.01 15.94 37.02
CA GLY A 16 35.72 15.61 36.44
C GLY A 16 35.62 14.10 36.20
N SER A 17 34.80 13.42 37.00
CA SER A 17 34.30 12.08 36.70
C SER A 17 33.43 12.16 35.43
N ILE A 18 33.86 11.51 34.36
CA ILE A 18 33.08 11.39 33.12
C ILE A 18 31.98 10.35 33.40
N LEU A 19 30.77 10.86 33.66
CA LEU A 19 29.53 10.09 33.63
C LEU A 19 29.16 9.88 32.17
N THR A 20 29.45 8.70 31.63
CA THR A 20 29.03 8.29 30.29
C THR A 20 27.51 8.13 30.27
N ILE A 21 26.80 9.18 29.86
CA ILE A 21 25.37 9.10 29.54
C ILE A 21 25.26 8.30 28.24
N LEU A 22 24.87 7.03 28.36
CA LEU A 22 24.44 6.21 27.24
C LEU A 22 23.09 6.76 26.77
N PHE A 23 23.11 7.68 25.80
CA PHE A 23 21.92 8.06 25.04
C PHE A 23 21.50 6.85 24.20
N VAL A 24 20.61 6.04 24.74
CA VAL A 24 19.77 5.15 23.93
C VAL A 24 18.81 6.05 23.18
N PHE A 25 19.19 6.45 21.96
CA PHE A 25 18.21 6.86 20.98
C PHE A 25 17.35 5.63 20.69
N CYS A 26 16.18 5.53 21.31
CA CYS A 26 15.07 4.85 20.66
C CYS A 26 14.78 5.66 19.40
N ILE A 27 15.41 5.27 18.30
CA ILE A 27 14.87 5.56 16.98
C ILE A 27 13.57 4.75 16.97
N ASP A 28 12.46 5.42 17.20
CA ASP A 28 11.17 4.88 16.78
C ASP A 28 11.28 4.70 15.27
N VAL A 29 11.58 3.46 14.87
CA VAL A 29 11.51 3.07 13.48
C VAL A 29 10.04 3.21 13.14
N ASN A 30 9.67 4.34 12.54
CA ASN A 30 8.43 4.44 11.78
C ASN A 30 8.49 3.29 10.77
N GLN A 31 7.89 2.16 11.11
CA GLN A 31 7.74 1.06 10.18
C GLN A 31 6.78 1.59 9.11
N ALA A 32 7.35 2.10 8.03
CA ALA A 32 6.64 2.27 6.79
C ALA A 32 6.24 0.85 6.36
N HIS A 33 4.99 0.48 6.65
CA HIS A 33 4.44 -0.80 6.21
C HIS A 33 4.52 -0.83 4.69
N ALA A 34 5.21 -1.84 4.15
CA ALA A 34 5.44 -1.99 2.72
C ALA A 34 4.18 -2.54 2.05
N ALA A 35 3.86 -2.04 0.85
CA ALA A 35 2.91 -2.69 -0.03
C ALA A 35 3.36 -4.13 -0.31
N ILE A 36 2.40 -5.04 -0.55
CA ILE A 36 2.72 -6.43 -0.91
C ILE A 36 3.69 -6.42 -2.10
N ALA A 37 4.75 -7.21 -2.01
CA ALA A 37 5.68 -7.38 -3.12
C ALA A 37 6.23 -8.80 -3.15
N LEU A 38 6.42 -9.32 -4.36
CA LEU A 38 7.32 -10.46 -4.59
C LEU A 38 8.75 -10.00 -4.29
N VAL A 39 9.39 -10.61 -3.31
CA VAL A 39 10.78 -10.30 -2.94
C VAL A 39 11.72 -11.13 -3.81
N GLN A 40 11.52 -12.45 -3.81
CA GLN A 40 12.28 -13.36 -4.64
C GLN A 40 11.58 -14.73 -4.76
N ASN A 41 12.03 -15.47 -5.77
CA ASN A 41 11.81 -16.90 -5.84
C ASN A 41 12.93 -17.61 -5.08
N ILE A 42 12.58 -18.39 -4.06
CA ILE A 42 13.57 -19.07 -3.21
C ILE A 42 14.09 -20.31 -3.95
N GLY A 43 13.18 -21.06 -4.59
CA GLY A 43 13.53 -22.17 -5.44
C GLY A 43 12.35 -23.08 -5.73
N ALA A 44 12.59 -24.09 -6.57
CA ALA A 44 11.68 -25.20 -6.79
C ALA A 44 12.48 -26.50 -6.94
N VAL A 45 11.95 -27.60 -6.43
CA VAL A 45 12.60 -28.92 -6.45
C VAL A 45 11.57 -30.01 -6.67
N ALA A 46 11.98 -31.11 -7.31
CA ALA A 46 11.17 -32.30 -7.47
C ALA A 46 12.01 -33.55 -7.23
N GLN A 47 11.38 -34.61 -6.73
CA GLN A 47 12.05 -35.87 -6.44
C GLN A 47 11.23 -37.07 -6.90
N LYS A 48 11.91 -37.99 -7.61
CA LYS A 48 11.36 -39.25 -8.12
C LYS A 48 11.95 -40.43 -7.33
N GLY A 49 11.17 -41.50 -7.21
CA GLY A 49 11.52 -42.68 -6.42
C GLY A 49 11.15 -42.51 -4.94
N ALA A 50 11.25 -43.57 -4.14
CA ALA A 50 10.83 -43.53 -2.74
C ALA A 50 11.63 -42.48 -1.91
N HIS A 51 10.95 -41.52 -1.29
CA HIS A 51 11.56 -40.48 -0.45
C HIS A 51 10.58 -39.92 0.57
N THR A 52 11.09 -39.27 1.62
CA THR A 52 10.29 -38.74 2.75
C THR A 52 10.40 -37.23 2.92
N GLN A 53 11.16 -36.55 2.06
CA GLN A 53 11.33 -35.10 2.15
C GLN A 53 11.65 -34.47 0.79
N LEU A 54 11.24 -33.21 0.65
CA LEU A 54 11.79 -32.25 -0.32
C LEU A 54 12.51 -31.14 0.44
N GLN A 55 13.60 -30.62 -0.12
CA GLN A 55 14.39 -29.58 0.52
C GLN A 55 14.86 -28.54 -0.51
N ILE A 56 14.70 -27.27 -0.14
CA ILE A 56 15.26 -26.12 -0.87
C ILE A 56 16.29 -25.45 0.03
N THR A 57 17.47 -25.16 -0.53
CA THR A 57 18.49 -24.33 0.13
C THR A 57 18.23 -22.85 -0.16
N VAL A 58 18.19 -22.03 0.88
CA VAL A 58 17.97 -20.59 0.79
C VAL A 58 19.13 -19.91 0.04
N PRO A 59 18.84 -19.08 -0.99
CA PRO A 59 19.87 -18.44 -1.82
C PRO A 59 20.62 -17.33 -1.06
N ALA A 60 21.63 -16.74 -1.72
CA ALA A 60 22.48 -15.70 -1.15
C ALA A 60 21.70 -14.48 -0.59
N GLY A 61 20.51 -14.21 -1.13
CA GLY A 61 19.63 -13.13 -0.68
C GLY A 61 19.05 -13.32 0.73
N GLY A 62 19.03 -14.55 1.26
CA GLY A 62 18.33 -14.86 2.52
C GLY A 62 16.82 -14.60 2.44
N VAL A 63 16.09 -14.84 3.52
CA VAL A 63 14.67 -14.47 3.68
C VAL A 63 14.59 -13.59 4.92
N ALA A 64 14.14 -12.35 4.76
CA ALA A 64 14.16 -11.38 5.85
C ALA A 64 13.06 -11.67 6.89
N SER A 65 13.35 -11.35 8.17
CA SER A 65 12.30 -11.33 9.20
C SER A 65 11.23 -10.31 8.83
N GLY A 66 9.96 -10.67 9.03
CA GLY A 66 8.79 -9.89 8.63
C GLY A 66 8.26 -10.22 7.24
N ASN A 67 9.02 -10.94 6.41
CA ASN A 67 8.52 -11.48 5.15
C ASN A 67 7.80 -12.81 5.38
N THR A 68 7.05 -13.25 4.38
CA THR A 68 6.30 -14.51 4.39
C THR A 68 6.83 -15.43 3.31
N VAL A 69 7.12 -16.68 3.67
CA VAL A 69 7.39 -17.74 2.71
C VAL A 69 6.08 -18.44 2.40
N ILE A 70 5.76 -18.64 1.13
CA ILE A 70 4.63 -19.45 0.66
C ILE A 70 5.16 -20.60 -0.19
N ILE A 71 4.64 -21.80 0.03
CA ILE A 71 5.09 -23.04 -0.62
C ILE A 71 3.90 -23.73 -1.28
N GLY A 72 3.97 -23.95 -2.59
CA GLY A 72 3.09 -24.88 -3.31
C GLY A 72 3.71 -26.28 -3.35
N ILE A 73 2.90 -27.31 -3.10
CA ILE A 73 3.36 -28.71 -2.98
C ILE A 73 2.48 -29.62 -3.83
N ALA A 74 3.13 -30.47 -4.61
CA ALA A 74 2.53 -31.52 -5.44
C ALA A 74 3.04 -32.89 -4.98
N SER A 75 2.14 -33.84 -4.73
CA SER A 75 2.49 -35.18 -4.24
C SER A 75 1.71 -36.28 -4.96
N ASP A 76 2.44 -37.32 -5.41
CA ASP A 76 1.89 -38.59 -5.90
C ASP A 76 1.75 -39.56 -4.73
N TYR A 77 0.50 -39.81 -4.35
CA TYR A 77 0.11 -40.57 -3.19
C TYR A 77 -0.40 -41.97 -3.62
N SER A 78 -0.36 -42.95 -2.71
CA SER A 78 -0.98 -44.26 -2.96
C SER A 78 -1.63 -44.80 -1.68
N SER A 79 -2.70 -45.57 -1.85
CA SER A 79 -3.51 -46.16 -0.76
C SER A 79 -2.77 -47.10 0.19
N ALA A 80 -1.50 -47.43 -0.07
CA ALA A 80 -0.68 -48.29 0.78
C ALA A 80 -0.17 -47.63 2.08
N ASN A 81 -0.27 -46.30 2.21
CA ASN A 81 0.17 -45.54 3.40
C ASN A 81 -0.97 -44.63 3.91
N PRO A 82 -1.90 -45.08 4.77
CA PRO A 82 -3.06 -44.27 5.17
C PRO A 82 -2.77 -43.14 6.20
N PRO A 83 -3.64 -42.10 6.30
CA PRO A 83 -3.48 -40.82 7.05
C PRO A 83 -3.18 -40.89 8.57
N PRO A 84 -2.70 -39.77 9.20
CA PRO A 84 -2.68 -38.39 8.69
C PRO A 84 -1.34 -38.00 8.03
N LEU A 85 -1.40 -37.67 6.74
CA LEU A 85 -0.27 -37.49 5.81
C LEU A 85 -0.19 -36.04 5.33
N ILE A 86 -0.27 -35.08 6.25
CA ILE A 86 -0.17 -33.68 5.85
C ILE A 86 1.33 -33.39 5.62
N PRO A 87 1.74 -32.92 4.42
CA PRO A 87 3.11 -32.47 4.21
C PRO A 87 3.43 -31.39 5.25
N VAL A 88 4.44 -31.65 6.09
CA VAL A 88 4.84 -30.74 7.15
C VAL A 88 5.91 -29.82 6.61
N CYS A 89 5.53 -28.55 6.46
CA CYS A 89 6.41 -27.46 6.07
C CYS A 89 7.23 -26.98 7.29
N SER A 90 8.53 -26.77 7.11
CA SER A 90 9.45 -26.33 8.16
C SER A 90 10.67 -25.64 7.57
N ASP A 91 11.45 -24.97 8.42
CA ASP A 91 12.78 -24.48 8.07
C ASP A 91 13.82 -24.74 9.16
N SER A 92 15.10 -24.52 8.84
CA SER A 92 16.22 -24.72 9.75
C SER A 92 16.31 -23.71 10.91
N LYS A 93 15.49 -22.66 10.92
CA LYS A 93 15.42 -21.65 11.99
C LYS A 93 14.22 -21.82 12.92
N GLY A 94 13.33 -22.76 12.62
CA GLY A 94 12.16 -23.08 13.44
C GLY A 94 11.03 -22.07 13.30
N ASN A 95 10.90 -21.36 12.17
CA ASN A 95 9.70 -20.58 11.93
C ASN A 95 8.47 -21.51 11.82
N THR A 96 7.31 -21.00 12.22
CA THR A 96 6.07 -21.78 12.24
C THR A 96 5.37 -21.69 10.89
N TYR A 97 5.20 -22.83 10.23
CA TYR A 97 4.42 -22.95 9.01
C TYR A 97 3.00 -23.43 9.30
N THR A 98 2.03 -22.91 8.56
CA THR A 98 0.65 -23.39 8.53
C THR A 98 0.34 -23.99 7.16
N THR A 99 -0.42 -25.09 7.14
CA THR A 99 -1.05 -25.59 5.91
C THR A 99 -2.33 -24.78 5.69
N ASP A 100 -2.35 -23.98 4.63
CA ASP A 100 -3.41 -23.00 4.40
C ASP A 100 -4.56 -23.58 3.58
N VAL A 101 -4.23 -24.40 2.58
CA VAL A 101 -5.21 -25.20 1.84
C VAL A 101 -4.61 -26.52 1.43
N GLU A 102 -5.42 -27.57 1.52
CA GLU A 102 -5.09 -28.89 1.01
C GLU A 102 -6.29 -29.51 0.29
N TYR A 103 -5.97 -30.36 -0.69
CA TYR A 103 -6.94 -31.20 -1.35
C TYR A 103 -6.33 -32.55 -1.67
N ASN A 104 -7.06 -33.60 -1.31
CA ASN A 104 -6.70 -34.99 -1.56
C ASN A 104 -7.74 -35.56 -2.53
N TYR A 105 -7.29 -36.03 -3.69
CA TYR A 105 -8.17 -36.67 -4.66
C TYR A 105 -7.93 -38.17 -4.71
N ASN A 106 -9.00 -38.95 -4.51
CA ASN A 106 -9.05 -40.41 -4.65
C ASN A 106 -7.91 -41.20 -3.99
N ASN A 107 -7.28 -40.65 -2.94
CA ASN A 107 -6.12 -41.25 -2.29
C ASN A 107 -4.97 -41.57 -3.27
N SER A 108 -4.83 -40.78 -4.33
CA SER A 108 -3.74 -40.89 -5.31
C SER A 108 -2.94 -39.60 -5.49
N LYS A 109 -3.50 -38.44 -5.14
CA LYS A 109 -2.84 -37.14 -5.30
C LYS A 109 -3.17 -36.20 -4.17
N GLN A 110 -2.19 -35.39 -3.82
CA GLN A 110 -2.36 -34.31 -2.86
C GLN A 110 -1.70 -33.04 -3.37
N GLY A 111 -2.48 -31.97 -3.39
CA GLY A 111 -2.00 -30.61 -3.53
C GLY A 111 -2.09 -29.89 -2.19
N SER A 112 -1.11 -29.06 -1.87
CA SER A 112 -1.16 -28.22 -0.67
C SER A 112 -0.47 -26.87 -0.88
N ILE A 113 -0.92 -25.88 -0.12
CA ILE A 113 -0.24 -24.59 0.06
C ILE A 113 0.09 -24.47 1.55
N CYS A 114 1.35 -24.17 1.87
CA CYS A 114 1.78 -23.76 3.21
C CYS A 114 2.28 -22.32 3.20
N SER A 115 2.19 -21.63 4.32
CA SER A 115 2.88 -20.36 4.52
C SER A 115 3.51 -20.23 5.90
N ALA A 116 4.53 -19.38 6.03
CA ALA A 116 5.10 -18.98 7.30
C ALA A 116 5.49 -17.49 7.30
N PRO A 117 4.98 -16.70 8.25
CA PRO A 117 5.58 -15.41 8.58
C PRO A 117 6.94 -15.66 9.25
N ILE A 118 8.00 -15.19 8.62
CA ILE A 118 9.37 -15.41 9.07
C ILE A 118 9.66 -14.45 10.23
N THR A 119 9.83 -15.03 11.42
CA THR A 119 10.16 -14.31 12.65
C THR A 119 11.65 -14.39 12.97
N THR A 120 12.31 -15.44 12.47
CA THR A 120 13.75 -15.62 12.51
C THR A 120 14.27 -15.72 11.07
N ALA A 121 15.00 -14.70 10.63
CA ALA A 121 15.49 -14.60 9.26
C ALA A 121 16.27 -15.84 8.82
N LEU A 122 16.02 -16.29 7.59
CA LEU A 122 16.80 -17.35 6.96
C LEU A 122 17.97 -16.71 6.22
N VAL A 123 19.17 -17.24 6.39
CA VAL A 123 20.35 -16.78 5.66
C VAL A 123 20.73 -17.80 4.59
N SER A 124 21.66 -17.42 3.70
CA SER A 124 22.16 -18.35 2.69
C SER A 124 22.64 -19.66 3.30
N GLY A 125 22.20 -20.79 2.74
CA GLY A 125 22.53 -22.13 3.23
C GLY A 125 21.55 -22.70 4.26
N ASP A 126 20.65 -21.89 4.82
CA ASP A 126 19.49 -22.42 5.56
C ASP A 126 18.57 -23.22 4.62
N THR A 127 17.69 -24.03 5.20
CA THR A 127 16.85 -24.96 4.42
C THR A 127 15.39 -24.79 4.72
N ILE A 128 14.56 -24.80 3.68
CA ILE A 128 13.11 -24.98 3.76
C ILE A 128 12.83 -26.44 3.39
N THR A 129 12.13 -27.17 4.26
CA THR A 129 11.92 -28.61 4.14
C THR A 129 10.44 -28.94 4.24
N VAL A 130 9.96 -29.73 3.28
CA VAL A 130 8.65 -30.39 3.33
C VAL A 130 8.88 -31.85 3.67
N THR A 131 8.36 -32.30 4.81
CA THR A 131 8.44 -33.70 5.24
C THR A 131 7.11 -34.41 5.02
N HIS A 132 7.16 -35.62 4.50
CA HIS A 132 5.98 -36.45 4.24
C HIS A 132 6.33 -37.93 4.45
N THR A 133 5.32 -38.79 4.56
CA THR A 133 5.56 -40.24 4.48
C THR A 133 6.11 -40.62 3.11
N SER A 134 6.67 -41.81 2.96
CA SER A 134 7.32 -42.18 1.70
C SER A 134 6.41 -42.02 0.47
N LEU A 135 6.80 -41.15 -0.46
CA LEU A 135 6.15 -40.90 -1.75
C LEU A 135 7.07 -41.34 -2.90
N ASN A 136 6.48 -41.59 -4.08
CA ASN A 136 7.23 -41.98 -5.28
C ASN A 136 7.51 -40.82 -6.25
N ALA A 137 6.72 -39.75 -6.17
CA ALA A 137 6.95 -38.50 -6.90
C ALA A 137 6.39 -37.34 -6.08
N SER A 138 7.17 -36.28 -5.94
CA SER A 138 6.70 -35.03 -5.36
C SER A 138 7.48 -33.85 -5.91
N ALA A 139 6.90 -32.65 -5.81
CA ALA A 139 7.54 -31.40 -6.17
C ALA A 139 7.06 -30.27 -5.26
N MET A 140 7.92 -29.27 -5.03
CA MET A 140 7.57 -28.05 -4.31
C MET A 140 8.17 -26.82 -4.98
N SER A 141 7.51 -25.68 -4.80
CA SER A 141 7.99 -24.36 -5.18
C SER A 141 7.80 -23.40 -4.01
N ALA A 142 8.84 -22.65 -3.65
CA ALA A 142 8.83 -21.73 -2.51
C ALA A 142 9.17 -20.31 -2.95
N THR A 143 8.35 -19.36 -2.49
CA THR A 143 8.41 -17.95 -2.88
C THR A 143 8.33 -17.05 -1.66
N GLU A 144 9.08 -15.95 -1.67
CA GLU A 144 9.11 -14.95 -0.60
C GLU A 144 8.31 -13.71 -0.99
N PHE A 145 7.42 -13.30 -0.09
CA PHE A 145 6.63 -12.07 -0.20
C PHE A 145 6.85 -11.17 1.01
N SER A 146 6.86 -9.86 0.79
CA SER A 146 6.81 -8.86 1.87
C SER A 146 5.42 -8.22 1.96
N GLY A 147 5.16 -7.50 3.05
CA GLY A 147 3.95 -6.70 3.21
C GLY A 147 2.67 -7.48 3.55
N LEU A 148 2.78 -8.73 4.00
CA LEU A 148 1.66 -9.53 4.49
C LEU A 148 1.57 -9.48 6.03
N LEU A 149 0.36 -9.59 6.58
CA LEU A 149 0.19 -9.68 8.04
C LEU A 149 1.01 -10.83 8.62
N THR A 150 1.65 -10.61 9.76
CA THR A 150 2.41 -11.67 10.45
C THR A 150 1.54 -12.57 11.32
N ALA A 151 0.30 -12.18 11.57
CA ALA A 151 -0.70 -12.96 12.28
C ALA A 151 -2.00 -12.99 11.48
N SER A 152 -2.58 -14.17 11.33
CA SER A 152 -3.85 -14.37 10.59
C SER A 152 -3.80 -13.80 9.16
N ALA A 153 -2.69 -14.03 8.45
CA ALA A 153 -2.46 -13.56 7.08
C ALA A 153 -3.46 -14.15 6.10
N LEU A 154 -3.68 -15.46 6.19
CA LEU A 154 -4.64 -16.20 5.37
C LEU A 154 -6.03 -15.58 5.48
N ASP A 155 -6.71 -15.44 4.35
CA ASP A 155 -8.07 -14.94 4.27
C ASP A 155 -9.03 -15.94 3.63
N GLN A 156 -8.98 -16.11 2.31
CA GLN A 156 -9.85 -17.03 1.60
C GLN A 156 -9.06 -18.15 0.93
N THR A 157 -9.73 -19.29 0.73
CA THR A 157 -9.20 -20.40 -0.06
C THR A 157 -10.28 -20.96 -0.97
N ALA A 158 -9.87 -21.53 -2.10
CA ALA A 158 -10.73 -22.37 -2.94
C ALA A 158 -9.89 -23.50 -3.53
N LYS A 159 -10.57 -24.58 -3.91
CA LYS A 159 -9.93 -25.79 -4.41
C LYS A 159 -10.85 -26.56 -5.33
N THR A 160 -10.27 -27.18 -6.35
CA THR A 160 -10.98 -28.13 -7.19
C THR A 160 -10.02 -29.15 -7.82
N TYR A 161 -10.60 -30.00 -8.65
CA TYR A 161 -9.94 -31.01 -9.44
C TYR A 161 -10.30 -30.87 -10.92
N SER A 162 -9.32 -31.06 -11.81
CA SER A 162 -9.44 -30.90 -13.26
C SER A 162 -8.78 -32.08 -14.01
N LEU A 163 -9.34 -32.43 -15.16
CA LEU A 163 -8.79 -33.40 -16.12
C LEU A 163 -8.54 -32.76 -17.50
N THR A 164 -8.46 -31.43 -17.54
CA THR A 164 -8.44 -30.68 -18.80
C THR A 164 -7.12 -29.91 -18.96
N THR A 165 -6.94 -29.26 -20.10
CA THR A 165 -5.84 -28.30 -20.29
C THR A 165 -6.08 -26.99 -19.53
N ALA A 166 -7.33 -26.66 -19.21
CA ALA A 166 -7.70 -25.46 -18.48
C ALA A 166 -7.75 -25.77 -16.97
N LEU A 167 -6.95 -25.02 -16.21
CA LEU A 167 -6.90 -25.09 -14.76
C LEU A 167 -7.72 -23.93 -14.19
N ASP A 168 -8.49 -24.20 -13.14
CA ASP A 168 -9.31 -23.20 -12.48
C ASP A 168 -9.56 -23.65 -11.04
N SER A 169 -9.05 -22.94 -10.04
CA SER A 169 -9.26 -23.30 -8.62
C SER A 169 -10.71 -23.18 -8.14
N THR A 170 -11.61 -22.68 -8.98
CA THR A 170 -12.90 -22.06 -8.65
C THR A 170 -12.75 -20.80 -7.80
N ALA A 171 -13.84 -20.02 -7.72
CA ALA A 171 -13.85 -18.75 -7.02
C ALA A 171 -13.83 -18.93 -5.50
N THR A 172 -12.98 -18.15 -4.83
CA THR A 172 -13.03 -17.92 -3.39
C THR A 172 -14.32 -17.22 -2.98
N ALA A 173 -14.62 -17.21 -1.68
CA ALA A 173 -15.49 -16.17 -1.13
C ALA A 173 -14.85 -14.77 -1.31
N SER A 174 -15.62 -13.72 -1.02
CA SER A 174 -15.10 -12.35 -1.11
C SER A 174 -13.95 -12.14 -0.13
N THR A 175 -12.86 -11.56 -0.59
CA THR A 175 -11.73 -11.17 0.26
C THR A 175 -12.15 -10.16 1.33
N ALA A 176 -11.50 -10.20 2.49
CA ALA A 176 -11.76 -9.29 3.60
C ALA A 176 -11.12 -7.91 3.40
N GLN A 177 -10.03 -7.85 2.62
CA GLN A 177 -9.34 -6.63 2.27
C GLN A 177 -9.30 -6.41 0.76
N ALA A 178 -9.09 -5.15 0.38
CA ALA A 178 -8.84 -4.79 -1.01
C ALA A 178 -7.43 -5.21 -1.42
N ASP A 179 -6.44 -4.91 -0.59
CA ASP A 179 -5.04 -5.25 -0.82
C ASP A 179 -4.76 -6.67 -0.31
N GLU A 180 -4.77 -7.64 -1.23
CA GLU A 180 -4.44 -9.04 -0.93
C GLU A 180 -3.49 -9.64 -1.96
N LEU A 181 -2.70 -10.61 -1.52
CA LEU A 181 -1.94 -11.51 -2.37
C LEU A 181 -2.83 -12.71 -2.71
N LEU A 182 -3.00 -13.00 -3.99
CA LEU A 182 -3.55 -14.25 -4.49
C LEU A 182 -2.39 -15.18 -4.83
N PHE A 183 -2.39 -16.40 -4.31
CA PHE A 183 -1.39 -17.42 -4.64
C PHE A 183 -2.09 -18.67 -5.18
N GLY A 184 -1.82 -18.98 -6.45
CA GLY A 184 -2.30 -20.17 -7.14
C GLY A 184 -1.28 -21.31 -7.08
N SER A 185 -1.76 -22.53 -6.85
CA SER A 185 -0.95 -23.74 -6.83
C SER A 185 -1.67 -24.85 -7.57
N PHE A 186 -1.03 -25.38 -8.61
CA PHE A 186 -1.56 -26.44 -9.46
C PHE A 186 -0.65 -27.66 -9.39
N THR A 187 -1.20 -28.73 -8.84
CA THR A 187 -0.53 -30.03 -8.68
C THR A 187 -0.95 -30.91 -9.83
N SER A 188 -0.06 -31.19 -10.78
CA SER A 188 -0.42 -31.88 -12.02
C SER A 188 0.37 -33.17 -12.22
N GLU A 189 -0.32 -34.23 -12.64
CA GLU A 189 0.28 -35.49 -13.09
C GLU A 189 0.92 -35.33 -14.48
N ALA A 190 1.97 -34.54 -14.54
CA ALA A 190 2.60 -34.09 -15.77
C ALA A 190 4.13 -34.25 -15.71
N PRO A 191 4.80 -34.52 -16.84
CA PRO A 191 6.25 -34.39 -16.93
C PRO A 191 6.66 -32.90 -16.92
N PRO A 192 7.93 -32.58 -16.57
CA PRO A 192 8.43 -31.20 -16.53
C PRO A 192 8.47 -30.51 -17.90
N THR A 193 8.27 -31.25 -18.99
CA THR A 193 8.15 -30.69 -20.35
C THR A 193 6.78 -30.11 -20.65
N THR A 194 5.77 -30.35 -19.81
CA THR A 194 4.45 -29.72 -19.92
C THR A 194 4.60 -28.23 -19.62
N THR A 195 4.23 -27.38 -20.59
CA THR A 195 4.32 -25.93 -20.40
C THR A 195 3.07 -25.41 -19.71
N PHE A 196 3.25 -24.45 -18.82
CA PHE A 196 2.18 -23.76 -18.10
C PHE A 196 2.13 -22.29 -18.51
N THR A 197 0.93 -21.82 -18.86
CA THR A 197 0.62 -20.41 -19.07
C THR A 197 -0.25 -19.95 -17.91
N ALA A 198 0.25 -19.01 -17.10
CA ALA A 198 -0.52 -18.40 -16.02
C ALA A 198 -1.77 -17.69 -16.54
N GLY A 199 -2.78 -17.59 -15.69
CA GLY A 199 -4.03 -16.89 -15.98
C GLY A 199 -3.79 -15.43 -16.30
N GLY A 200 -4.68 -14.78 -17.06
CA GLY A 200 -4.40 -13.48 -17.68
C GLY A 200 -3.99 -12.33 -16.74
N ILE A 201 -4.34 -12.41 -15.45
CA ILE A 201 -3.92 -11.44 -14.43
C ILE A 201 -2.77 -11.94 -13.55
N PHE A 202 -2.40 -13.20 -13.64
CA PHE A 202 -1.41 -13.85 -12.79
C PHE A 202 -0.02 -13.83 -13.42
N THR A 203 0.98 -13.81 -12.55
CA THR A 203 2.39 -13.98 -12.91
C THR A 203 2.82 -15.40 -12.54
N ALA A 204 3.32 -16.15 -13.52
CA ALA A 204 3.88 -17.47 -13.29
C ALA A 204 5.09 -17.41 -12.35
N LEU A 205 5.14 -18.35 -11.41
CA LEU A 205 6.26 -18.59 -10.51
C LEU A 205 7.01 -19.85 -10.94
N PRO A 206 8.22 -20.12 -10.40
CA PRO A 206 8.96 -21.31 -10.75
C PRO A 206 8.17 -22.59 -10.54
N SER A 207 8.34 -23.51 -11.49
CA SER A 207 7.80 -24.86 -11.44
C SER A 207 8.93 -25.88 -11.27
N ALA A 208 8.58 -27.05 -10.74
CA ALA A 208 9.45 -28.21 -10.73
C ALA A 208 8.63 -29.46 -10.99
N GLY A 209 9.21 -30.42 -11.69
CA GLY A 209 8.53 -31.66 -12.02
C GLY A 209 9.48 -32.84 -12.09
N THR A 210 8.98 -34.02 -11.72
CA THR A 210 9.74 -35.26 -11.81
C THR A 210 9.78 -35.79 -13.25
N SER A 211 10.89 -36.40 -13.65
CA SER A 211 11.01 -37.05 -14.97
C SER A 211 11.27 -38.56 -14.84
N GLY A 212 11.05 -39.29 -15.93
CA GLY A 212 11.23 -40.75 -16.02
C GLY A 212 9.92 -41.54 -15.97
N SER A 213 10.00 -42.84 -16.30
CA SER A 213 8.86 -43.77 -16.41
C SER A 213 7.73 -43.24 -17.33
N ALA A 214 6.50 -43.73 -17.17
CA ALA A 214 5.34 -43.21 -17.91
C ALA A 214 5.05 -41.77 -17.49
N ALA A 215 4.58 -40.93 -18.43
CA ALA A 215 4.20 -39.54 -18.16
C ALA A 215 3.23 -39.42 -16.97
N SER A 216 2.30 -40.36 -16.87
CA SER A 216 1.30 -40.49 -15.80
C SER A 216 1.84 -40.86 -14.41
N SER A 217 3.15 -41.04 -14.26
CA SER A 217 3.77 -41.28 -12.95
C SER A 217 4.51 -40.05 -12.43
N ASN A 218 4.50 -38.96 -13.18
CA ASN A 218 5.26 -37.76 -12.86
C ASN A 218 4.37 -36.72 -12.21
N MET A 219 4.93 -36.00 -11.24
CA MET A 219 4.27 -34.85 -10.63
C MET A 219 5.02 -33.59 -10.97
N THR A 220 4.28 -32.56 -11.36
CA THR A 220 4.78 -31.22 -11.57
C THR A 220 3.95 -30.24 -10.75
N ILE A 221 4.64 -29.35 -10.04
CA ILE A 221 4.02 -28.21 -9.38
C ILE A 221 4.13 -26.99 -10.29
N PHE A 222 3.01 -26.34 -10.55
CA PHE A 222 2.96 -25.01 -11.15
C PHE A 222 2.39 -24.04 -10.12
N THR A 223 2.99 -22.86 -10.01
CA THR A 223 2.53 -21.83 -9.09
C THR A 223 2.43 -20.50 -9.82
N GLU A 224 1.55 -19.64 -9.31
CA GLU A 224 1.37 -18.29 -9.83
C GLU A 224 0.94 -17.37 -8.70
N TYR A 225 1.09 -16.06 -8.91
CA TYR A 225 0.57 -15.07 -7.97
C TYR A 225 -0.01 -13.86 -8.66
N GLN A 226 -0.86 -13.13 -7.94
CA GLN A 226 -1.32 -11.81 -8.31
C GLN A 226 -1.53 -10.96 -7.06
N ILE A 227 -1.24 -9.67 -7.16
CA ILE A 227 -1.58 -8.70 -6.10
C ILE A 227 -2.82 -7.94 -6.55
N VAL A 228 -3.86 -7.96 -5.73
CA VAL A 228 -5.12 -7.25 -5.99
C VAL A 228 -5.26 -6.07 -5.05
N SER A 229 -6.08 -5.10 -5.45
CA SER A 229 -6.38 -3.87 -4.70
C SER A 229 -7.88 -3.57 -4.67
N SER A 230 -8.70 -4.62 -4.75
CA SER A 230 -10.15 -4.55 -4.71
C SER A 230 -10.70 -5.70 -3.88
N ILE A 231 -11.77 -5.46 -3.12
CA ILE A 231 -12.51 -6.55 -2.50
C ILE A 231 -13.23 -7.34 -3.59
N GLY A 232 -13.10 -8.66 -3.60
CA GLY A 232 -13.73 -9.48 -4.63
C GLY A 232 -13.58 -10.98 -4.42
N THR A 233 -14.20 -11.74 -5.31
CA THR A 233 -14.01 -13.20 -5.43
C THR A 233 -12.94 -13.46 -6.48
N TYR A 234 -12.04 -14.40 -6.21
CA TYR A 234 -10.91 -14.69 -7.10
C TYR A 234 -10.74 -16.19 -7.33
N ASN A 235 -10.28 -16.55 -8.53
CA ASN A 235 -9.86 -17.90 -8.87
C ASN A 235 -8.48 -17.86 -9.54
N ALA A 236 -7.62 -18.79 -9.17
CA ALA A 236 -6.37 -19.03 -9.87
C ALA A 236 -6.69 -19.82 -11.14
N THR A 237 -6.18 -19.38 -12.28
CA THR A 237 -6.48 -19.99 -13.57
C THR A 237 -5.21 -20.20 -14.36
N GLY A 238 -5.17 -21.21 -15.22
CA GLY A 238 -3.99 -21.44 -16.05
C GLY A 238 -4.28 -22.37 -17.21
N THR A 239 -3.30 -22.54 -18.08
CA THR A 239 -3.41 -23.45 -19.22
C THR A 239 -2.16 -24.30 -19.37
N LEU A 240 -2.35 -25.61 -19.44
CA LEU A 240 -1.30 -26.60 -19.72
C LEU A 240 -1.24 -26.92 -21.23
N SER A 241 -0.07 -27.29 -21.73
CA SER A 241 0.11 -27.77 -23.12
C SER A 241 -0.52 -29.14 -23.40
N GLY A 242 -1.03 -29.83 -22.38
CA GLY A 242 -1.71 -31.11 -22.47
C GLY A 242 -2.70 -31.30 -21.32
N ALA A 243 -3.74 -32.11 -21.54
CA ALA A 243 -4.70 -32.44 -20.50
C ALA A 243 -4.04 -33.38 -19.48
N ASN A 244 -4.08 -33.01 -18.21
CA ASN A 244 -3.49 -33.79 -17.13
C ASN A 244 -4.44 -33.80 -15.94
N ASP A 245 -4.34 -34.84 -15.12
CA ASP A 245 -4.98 -34.88 -13.81
C ASP A 245 -4.33 -33.81 -12.91
N SER A 246 -5.13 -32.85 -12.47
CA SER A 246 -4.66 -31.68 -11.73
C SER A 246 -5.54 -31.33 -10.52
N ILE A 247 -4.89 -30.96 -9.43
CA ILE A 247 -5.50 -30.32 -8.27
C ILE A 247 -5.18 -28.84 -8.33
N ASP A 248 -6.21 -28.01 -8.31
CA ASP A 248 -6.13 -26.57 -8.54
C ASP A 248 -6.52 -25.85 -7.24
N LEU A 249 -5.57 -25.10 -6.67
CA LEU A 249 -5.72 -24.44 -5.37
C LEU A 249 -5.48 -22.94 -5.48
N ILE A 250 -6.20 -22.17 -4.68
CA ILE A 250 -5.91 -20.76 -4.41
C ILE A 250 -5.97 -20.50 -2.90
N ALA A 251 -5.05 -19.66 -2.44
CA ALA A 251 -5.09 -19.02 -1.12
C ALA A 251 -4.90 -17.51 -1.27
N THR A 252 -5.62 -16.72 -0.47
CA THR A 252 -5.47 -15.26 -0.43
C THR A 252 -4.90 -14.81 0.91
N TYR A 253 -4.07 -13.77 0.90
CA TYR A 253 -3.38 -13.28 2.08
C TYR A 253 -3.52 -11.77 2.22
N LYS A 254 -3.93 -11.32 3.41
CA LYS A 254 -4.11 -9.91 3.76
C LYS A 254 -2.79 -9.16 3.82
N ALA A 255 -2.78 -7.96 3.24
CA ALA A 255 -1.68 -7.02 3.40
C ALA A 255 -1.55 -6.56 4.86
N THR A 256 -0.34 -6.19 5.26
CA THR A 256 -0.18 -5.24 6.37
C THR A 256 -0.82 -3.92 5.97
N VAL A 257 -1.96 -3.60 6.57
CA VAL A 257 -2.49 -2.24 6.47
C VAL A 257 -1.50 -1.31 7.13
N ALA A 258 -1.06 -0.26 6.43
CA ALA A 258 -0.27 0.78 7.05
C ALA A 258 -1.08 1.32 8.22
N ALA A 259 -0.59 1.11 9.45
CA ALA A 259 -1.12 1.81 10.60
C ALA A 259 -1.11 3.30 10.21
N PRO A 260 -2.26 4.00 10.26
CA PRO A 260 -2.24 5.43 10.03
C PRO A 260 -1.20 6.05 10.98
N PRO A 261 -0.46 7.08 10.54
CA PRO A 261 0.59 7.68 11.35
C PRO A 261 -0.01 8.06 12.70
N SER A 262 0.35 7.28 13.72
CA SER A 262 -0.16 7.42 15.07
C SER A 262 0.65 8.51 15.73
N GLY A 263 0.34 9.77 15.40
CA GLY A 263 0.63 10.81 16.36
C GLY A 263 -0.48 10.78 17.41
N THR A 264 -0.10 10.65 18.69
CA THR A 264 -1.03 10.70 19.81
C THR A 264 -1.77 12.04 19.78
N LEU A 265 -3.10 12.02 19.86
CA LEU A 265 -3.90 13.24 19.93
C LEU A 265 -3.39 14.08 21.11
N SER A 266 -3.15 15.37 20.88
CA SER A 266 -2.77 16.33 21.91
C SER A 266 -3.68 17.54 21.80
N CYS A 267 -4.17 18.05 22.93
CA CYS A 267 -5.03 19.23 22.98
C CYS A 267 -4.57 20.19 24.07
N SER A 268 -4.60 21.50 23.79
CA SER A 268 -4.28 22.55 24.75
C SER A 268 -5.05 23.84 24.46
N VAL A 269 -5.23 24.67 25.49
CA VAL A 269 -5.71 26.03 25.29
C VAL A 269 -4.59 26.88 24.67
N SER A 270 -4.88 27.55 23.56
CA SER A 270 -3.95 28.46 22.89
C SER A 270 -4.70 29.66 22.29
N THR A 271 -4.00 30.57 21.62
CA THR A 271 -4.64 31.60 20.81
C THR A 271 -5.03 31.04 19.43
N ALA A 272 -6.05 31.59 18.80
CA ALA A 272 -6.49 31.18 17.46
C ALA A 272 -5.37 31.30 16.41
N ALA A 273 -4.54 32.35 16.52
CA ALA A 273 -3.40 32.56 15.65
C ALA A 273 -2.32 31.47 15.85
N ALA A 274 -1.93 31.20 17.10
CA ALA A 274 -0.92 30.19 17.40
C ALA A 274 -1.38 28.77 17.01
N CYS A 275 -2.67 28.45 17.22
CA CYS A 275 -3.21 27.17 16.78
C CYS A 275 -3.05 26.97 15.27
N THR A 276 -3.49 27.96 14.49
CA THR A 276 -3.36 27.94 13.02
C THR A 276 -1.90 27.86 12.57
N SER A 277 -1.01 28.67 13.16
CA SER A 277 0.41 28.69 12.79
C SER A 277 1.15 27.39 13.11
N SER A 278 0.68 26.63 14.10
CA SER A 278 1.22 25.29 14.43
C SER A 278 0.64 24.16 13.58
N GLY A 279 -0.29 24.46 12.67
CA GLY A 279 -1.04 23.45 11.91
C GLY A 279 -2.06 22.68 12.75
N GLY A 280 -2.43 23.21 13.91
CA GLY A 280 -3.43 22.62 14.80
C GLY A 280 -4.87 22.94 14.39
N THR A 281 -5.79 22.11 14.85
CA THR A 281 -7.22 22.22 14.56
C THR A 281 -7.94 22.84 15.75
N THR A 282 -8.68 23.93 15.50
CA THR A 282 -9.56 24.54 16.51
C THR A 282 -10.83 23.70 16.66
N ILE A 283 -11.01 23.10 17.84
CA ILE A 283 -12.18 22.27 18.17
C ILE A 283 -13.27 23.06 18.88
N LEU A 284 -12.90 24.09 19.62
CA LEU A 284 -13.82 24.97 20.34
C LEU A 284 -13.15 26.32 20.61
N ARG A 285 -13.95 27.38 20.67
CA ARG A 285 -13.48 28.72 21.03
C ARG A 285 -14.14 29.13 22.34
N MET A 286 -13.40 29.73 23.26
CA MET A 286 -13.83 30.06 24.62
C MET A 286 -13.55 31.53 24.95
N SER A 287 -14.42 32.16 25.74
CA SER A 287 -14.23 33.55 26.18
C SER A 287 -13.10 33.71 27.21
N GLY A 288 -12.63 32.62 27.81
CA GLY A 288 -11.58 32.57 28.82
C GLY A 288 -11.01 31.15 28.98
N ALA A 289 -9.94 30.99 29.77
CA ALA A 289 -9.36 29.67 30.06
C ALA A 289 -10.13 28.87 31.12
N THR A 290 -11.01 29.53 31.88
CA THR A 290 -11.94 28.95 32.86
C THR A 290 -13.20 29.81 32.93
N ASN A 291 -14.29 29.28 33.49
CA ASN A 291 -15.59 29.98 33.60
C ASN A 291 -16.06 30.63 32.29
N ALA A 292 -15.78 29.97 31.17
CA ALA A 292 -15.98 30.54 29.85
C ALA A 292 -17.33 30.14 29.25
N HIS A 293 -17.91 31.09 28.53
CA HIS A 293 -18.86 30.78 27.47
C HIS A 293 -18.09 30.34 26.23
N ALA A 294 -18.73 29.58 25.36
CA ALA A 294 -18.10 29.05 24.16
C ALA A 294 -18.81 29.51 22.87
N GLU A 295 -18.09 29.37 21.77
CA GLU A 295 -18.62 29.49 20.41
C GLU A 295 -18.06 28.39 19.53
N LEU A 296 -18.77 28.07 18.44
CA LEU A 296 -18.32 27.06 17.49
C LEU A 296 -17.02 27.48 16.80
N PRO A 297 -16.18 26.53 16.36
CA PRO A 297 -14.96 26.81 15.58
C PRO A 297 -15.20 27.64 14.31
N SER A 298 -16.40 27.55 13.73
CA SER A 298 -16.80 28.30 12.55
C SER A 298 -17.03 29.79 12.81
N GLN A 299 -17.15 30.19 14.08
CA GLN A 299 -17.29 31.59 14.46
C GLN A 299 -15.91 32.25 14.62
N SER A 300 -15.88 33.58 14.55
CA SER A 300 -14.65 34.37 14.54
C SER A 300 -14.71 35.62 15.43
N ASN A 301 -15.54 35.63 16.48
CA ASN A 301 -15.65 36.80 17.36
C ASN A 301 -14.32 37.10 18.07
N GLY A 302 -13.97 38.38 18.14
CA GLY A 302 -12.72 38.86 18.75
C GLY A 302 -12.52 38.39 20.19
N ASN A 303 -13.61 38.33 20.98
CA ASN A 303 -13.60 37.93 22.39
C ASN A 303 -13.14 36.49 22.64
N TYR A 304 -13.12 35.63 21.62
CA TYR A 304 -12.77 34.21 21.75
C TYR A 304 -11.43 33.86 21.08
N THR A 305 -10.73 34.85 20.53
CA THR A 305 -9.44 34.65 19.83
C THR A 305 -8.29 34.28 20.76
N GLY A 306 -8.39 34.68 22.03
CA GLY A 306 -7.35 34.43 23.03
C GLY A 306 -7.35 33.02 23.62
N ASN A 307 -8.48 32.30 23.55
CA ASN A 307 -8.63 30.97 24.15
C ASN A 307 -9.39 30.04 23.21
N VAL A 308 -8.66 29.24 22.46
CA VAL A 308 -9.21 28.14 21.65
C VAL A 308 -8.68 26.81 22.16
N ILE A 309 -9.53 25.78 22.10
CA ILE A 309 -9.09 24.39 22.25
C ILE A 309 -8.42 23.98 20.94
N CYS A 310 -7.10 23.98 20.94
CA CYS A 310 -6.28 23.58 19.81
C CYS A 310 -5.85 22.13 19.96
N CYS A 311 -6.20 21.28 18.99
CA CYS A 311 -5.80 19.89 18.97
C CYS A 311 -4.89 19.58 17.77
N SER A 312 -3.93 18.68 17.95
CA SER A 312 -2.95 18.28 16.95
C SER A 312 -2.46 16.85 17.21
N GLY A 313 -1.41 16.42 16.49
CA GLY A 313 -0.86 15.07 16.58
C GLY A 313 -1.49 14.09 15.59
N VAL A 314 -2.73 14.31 15.17
CA VAL A 314 -3.43 13.40 14.25
C VAL A 314 -3.46 13.96 12.82
N THR A 315 -2.99 13.17 11.85
CA THR A 315 -3.00 13.59 10.43
C THR A 315 -4.42 13.75 9.91
N GLY A 316 -4.72 14.90 9.29
CA GLY A 316 -6.03 15.20 8.73
C GLY A 316 -7.11 15.53 9.76
N LEU A 317 -6.73 15.82 11.01
CA LEU A 317 -7.67 16.22 12.07
C LEU A 317 -8.47 17.46 11.65
N GLY A 318 -9.79 17.38 11.79
CA GLY A 318 -10.73 18.44 11.48
C GLY A 318 -11.76 18.65 12.59
N ASN A 319 -12.68 19.57 12.37
CA ASN A 319 -13.76 19.92 13.30
C ASN A 319 -15.16 19.77 12.69
N SER A 320 -15.28 18.96 11.62
CA SER A 320 -16.55 18.69 10.96
C SER A 320 -17.39 17.70 11.77
N CYS A 321 -18.72 17.79 11.68
CA CYS A 321 -19.64 16.81 12.23
C CYS A 321 -20.04 15.72 11.22
N THR A 322 -19.36 15.65 10.07
CA THR A 322 -19.53 14.56 9.09
C THR A 322 -18.66 13.37 9.47
N ALA A 323 -19.18 12.14 9.39
CA ALA A 323 -18.43 10.94 9.73
C ALA A 323 -17.21 10.73 8.79
N PRO A 324 -16.06 10.21 9.29
CA PRO A 324 -15.79 9.78 10.67
C PRO A 324 -15.53 10.96 11.62
N SER A 325 -16.40 11.12 12.63
CA SER A 325 -16.34 12.20 13.62
C SER A 325 -17.02 11.81 14.93
N ALA A 326 -16.73 12.58 15.97
CA ALA A 326 -17.42 12.53 17.25
C ALA A 326 -17.81 13.94 17.70
N VAL A 327 -18.98 14.06 18.33
CA VAL A 327 -19.41 15.30 18.98
C VAL A 327 -18.64 15.43 20.30
N VAL A 328 -17.87 16.51 20.43
CA VAL A 328 -17.08 16.83 21.63
C VAL A 328 -17.98 17.39 22.73
N LEU A 329 -18.89 18.30 22.36
CA LEU A 329 -19.94 18.86 23.21
C LEU A 329 -21.00 19.55 22.35
N LYS A 330 -22.13 19.90 22.95
CA LYS A 330 -23.18 20.70 22.29
C LYS A 330 -23.28 22.07 22.95
N LEU A 331 -23.54 23.10 22.15
CA LEU A 331 -23.65 24.48 22.61
C LEU A 331 -25.10 24.98 22.56
N SER A 332 -25.50 25.77 23.56
CA SER A 332 -26.85 26.38 23.61
C SER A 332 -27.13 27.37 22.47
N GLY A 333 -26.09 27.86 21.79
CA GLY A 333 -26.14 28.75 20.64
C GLY A 333 -24.82 28.74 19.86
N LEU A 334 -24.74 29.50 18.77
CA LEU A 334 -23.52 29.57 17.94
C LEU A 334 -22.37 30.30 18.63
N THR A 335 -22.68 31.30 19.47
CA THR A 335 -21.74 32.08 20.28
C THR A 335 -22.35 32.41 21.63
N ASN A 336 -21.53 32.84 22.59
CA ASN A 336 -21.93 33.15 23.97
C ASN A 336 -22.77 32.03 24.60
N ALA A 337 -22.35 30.78 24.35
CA ALA A 337 -23.14 29.61 24.66
C ALA A 337 -22.63 28.88 25.89
N HIS A 338 -23.57 28.24 26.58
CA HIS A 338 -23.29 27.23 27.59
C HIS A 338 -23.14 25.87 26.89
N ALA A 339 -22.50 24.92 27.55
CA ALA A 339 -22.22 23.60 27.01
C ALA A 339 -23.02 22.49 27.70
N GLU A 340 -23.27 21.42 26.96
CA GLU A 340 -23.76 20.15 27.48
C GLU A 340 -23.00 18.97 26.85
N ARG A 341 -23.07 17.81 27.49
CA ARG A 341 -22.48 16.59 26.96
C ARG A 341 -23.12 16.17 25.64
N ASN A 342 -22.37 15.43 24.85
CA ASN A 342 -22.81 14.93 23.54
C ASN A 342 -24.02 13.98 23.60
N ASP A 343 -24.27 13.37 24.77
CA ASP A 343 -25.39 12.45 25.05
C ASP A 343 -26.65 13.16 25.55
N GLN A 344 -26.60 14.47 25.82
CA GLN A 344 -27.79 15.27 26.16
C GLN A 344 -28.50 15.76 24.90
N SER A 345 -29.75 16.20 25.06
CA SER A 345 -30.60 16.62 23.94
C SER A 345 -31.31 17.96 24.18
N ASN A 346 -30.81 18.81 25.08
CA ASN A 346 -31.44 20.09 25.37
C ASN A 346 -31.09 21.13 24.29
N TYR A 347 -29.93 20.99 23.65
CA TYR A 347 -29.44 21.92 22.63
C TYR A 347 -29.50 21.34 21.22
N SER A 348 -29.66 22.23 20.24
CA SER A 348 -29.77 21.87 18.83
C SER A 348 -28.48 21.19 18.33
N SER A 349 -28.65 20.11 17.55
CA SER A 349 -27.53 19.43 16.88
C SER A 349 -26.79 20.31 15.86
N ALA A 350 -27.41 21.41 15.41
CA ALA A 350 -26.75 22.43 14.58
C ALA A 350 -25.61 23.16 15.33
N ASN A 351 -25.59 23.06 16.67
CA ASN A 351 -24.61 23.71 17.54
C ASN A 351 -23.60 22.72 18.12
N ASN A 352 -23.38 21.58 17.46
CA ASN A 352 -22.39 20.60 17.88
C ASN A 352 -20.97 21.10 17.58
N ALA A 353 -20.10 21.07 18.59
CA ALA A 353 -18.67 21.14 18.38
C ALA A 353 -18.14 19.72 18.16
N CYS A 354 -17.54 19.47 17.00
CA CYS A 354 -17.11 18.13 16.60
C CYS A 354 -15.60 18.04 16.41
N MET A 355 -15.10 16.81 16.46
CA MET A 355 -13.76 16.44 16.04
C MET A 355 -13.90 15.36 14.96
N SER A 356 -13.17 15.51 13.85
CA SER A 356 -13.24 14.61 12.70
C SER A 356 -11.86 14.20 12.22
N VAL A 357 -11.80 13.08 11.50
CA VAL A 357 -10.60 12.61 10.79
C VAL A 357 -10.99 12.17 9.38
N PRO A 358 -10.02 11.95 8.48
CA PRO A 358 -10.31 11.41 7.15
C PRO A 358 -10.91 10.00 7.21
N SER A 359 -11.52 9.56 6.11
CA SER A 359 -12.05 8.20 5.96
C SER A 359 -10.99 7.13 6.28
N GLY A 360 -11.40 6.05 6.95
CA GLY A 360 -10.50 5.02 7.48
C GLY A 360 -9.86 5.34 8.83
N GLY A 361 -10.07 6.55 9.37
CA GLY A 361 -9.69 6.92 10.73
C GLY A 361 -10.82 6.72 11.74
N THR A 362 -10.52 6.92 13.03
CA THR A 362 -11.51 6.86 14.12
C THR A 362 -11.38 8.06 15.07
N VAL A 363 -12.50 8.47 15.67
CA VAL A 363 -12.54 9.49 16.73
C VAL A 363 -13.43 8.96 17.85
N SER A 364 -12.94 9.03 19.08
CA SER A 364 -13.67 8.66 20.29
C SER A 364 -13.64 9.81 21.29
N VAL A 365 -14.81 10.12 21.86
CA VAL A 365 -14.97 11.15 22.90
C VAL A 365 -15.70 10.53 24.08
N ALA A 366 -15.21 10.81 25.29
CA ALA A 366 -15.91 10.47 26.53
C ALA A 366 -15.76 11.55 27.60
N TYR A 367 -16.45 11.36 28.72
CA TYR A 367 -16.39 12.25 29.87
C TYR A 367 -15.95 11.46 31.10
N GLN A 368 -14.93 11.95 31.79
CA GLN A 368 -14.35 11.30 32.97
C GLN A 368 -14.13 12.30 34.09
N ALA A 369 -14.13 11.81 35.33
CA ALA A 369 -13.80 12.63 36.49
C ALA A 369 -12.28 12.69 36.68
N ASN A 370 -11.75 13.90 36.85
CA ASN A 370 -10.39 14.27 37.20
C ASN A 370 -9.29 13.95 36.17
N ASN A 371 -9.42 12.90 35.35
CA ASN A 371 -8.42 12.49 34.36
C ASN A 371 -9.07 12.00 33.05
N CYS A 372 -8.25 11.50 32.13
CA CYS A 372 -8.65 10.89 30.87
C CYS A 372 -7.92 9.55 30.66
N THR A 373 -7.89 8.71 31.70
CA THR A 373 -7.23 7.40 31.60
C THR A 373 -7.91 6.55 30.51
N GLY A 374 -7.10 5.95 29.63
CA GLY A 374 -7.58 5.21 28.47
C GLY A 374 -7.85 6.07 27.22
N TYR A 375 -7.56 7.36 27.29
CA TYR A 375 -7.62 8.30 26.16
C TYR A 375 -6.28 9.01 25.98
N ASP A 376 -6.07 9.59 24.80
CA ASP A 376 -4.83 10.27 24.43
C ASP A 376 -4.72 11.66 25.08
N ALA A 377 -5.83 12.40 25.11
CA ALA A 377 -5.85 13.79 25.55
C ALA A 377 -7.08 14.17 26.39
N ILE A 378 -6.88 15.16 27.26
CA ILE A 378 -7.95 16.01 27.79
C ILE A 378 -8.22 17.09 26.74
N ILE A 379 -9.36 17.02 26.06
CA ILE A 379 -9.78 18.04 25.07
C ILE A 379 -10.11 19.35 25.80
N ALA A 380 -10.97 19.28 26.82
CA ALA A 380 -11.43 20.42 27.61
C ALA A 380 -11.98 19.94 28.97
N SER A 381 -12.52 20.85 29.78
CA SER A 381 -13.29 20.51 30.99
C SER A 381 -14.56 21.35 31.12
N ILE A 382 -15.54 20.84 31.87
CA ILE A 382 -16.85 21.48 32.07
C ILE A 382 -17.26 21.56 33.55
N SER A 383 -17.90 22.65 33.94
CA SER A 383 -18.29 22.91 35.34
C SER A 383 -19.43 22.03 35.86
N SER A 384 -20.35 21.61 34.98
CA SER A 384 -21.49 20.75 35.28
C SER A 384 -21.43 19.49 34.42
N LEU A 385 -21.84 18.35 34.99
CA LEU A 385 -21.70 17.04 34.36
C LEU A 385 -22.67 16.79 33.22
N LEU A 386 -23.79 17.51 33.12
CA LEU A 386 -24.85 17.17 32.16
C LEU A 386 -25.10 18.30 31.17
N THR A 387 -25.60 19.44 31.65
CA THR A 387 -26.00 20.58 30.82
C THR A 387 -25.72 21.90 31.53
N ASN A 388 -25.96 23.02 30.82
CA ASN A 388 -25.79 24.38 31.31
C ASN A 388 -24.41 24.64 31.92
N ALA A 389 -23.37 24.00 31.38
CA ALA A 389 -22.03 24.05 31.89
C ALA A 389 -21.23 25.20 31.25
N HIS A 390 -20.42 25.86 32.06
CA HIS A 390 -19.30 26.67 31.56
C HIS A 390 -18.13 25.76 31.17
N VAL A 391 -17.35 26.19 30.19
CA VAL A 391 -16.21 25.45 29.64
C VAL A 391 -14.89 26.02 30.18
N GLY A 392 -13.85 25.20 30.22
CA GLY A 392 -12.49 25.64 30.50
C GLY A 392 -11.44 24.67 29.96
N GLY A 393 -10.17 25.05 30.11
CA GLY A 393 -9.03 24.23 29.72
C GLY A 393 -8.87 22.96 30.55
N SER A 394 -7.77 22.22 30.33
CA SER A 394 -7.55 20.91 30.94
C SER A 394 -7.51 20.91 32.48
N THR A 395 -7.25 22.04 33.12
CA THR A 395 -7.13 22.17 34.59
C THR A 395 -8.31 22.89 35.25
N ALA A 396 -9.28 23.42 34.49
CA ALA A 396 -10.31 24.31 35.03
C ALA A 396 -11.34 23.60 35.92
N TYR A 397 -11.83 22.43 35.51
CA TYR A 397 -12.83 21.67 36.24
C TYR A 397 -12.46 20.20 36.38
N SER A 398 -13.04 19.50 37.36
CA SER A 398 -12.87 18.05 37.54
C SER A 398 -13.50 17.24 36.40
N ASN A 399 -14.60 17.69 35.80
CA ASN A 399 -15.24 16.93 34.70
C ASN A 399 -14.49 17.16 33.39
N LYS A 400 -13.75 16.14 32.94
CA LYS A 400 -12.91 16.17 31.75
C LYS A 400 -13.68 15.69 30.53
N ILE A 401 -13.41 16.31 29.39
CA ILE A 401 -13.76 15.80 28.07
C ILE A 401 -12.50 15.14 27.51
N CYS A 402 -12.58 13.85 27.26
CA CYS A 402 -11.48 12.99 26.85
C CYS A 402 -11.59 12.64 25.38
N GLY A 403 -10.46 12.56 24.69
CA GLY A 403 -10.41 12.26 23.27
C GLY A 403 -9.28 11.31 22.90
N THR A 404 -9.56 10.41 21.96
CA THR A 404 -8.57 9.68 21.18
C THR A 404 -8.99 9.79 19.72
N ALA A 405 -8.03 10.06 18.84
CA ALA A 405 -8.28 10.12 17.42
C ALA A 405 -7.12 9.48 16.67
N VAL A 406 -7.45 8.75 15.61
CA VAL A 406 -6.50 8.08 14.74
C VAL A 406 -6.79 8.55 13.32
N GLY A 407 -5.77 9.08 12.64
CA GLY A 407 -5.92 9.60 11.29
C GLY A 407 -6.37 8.49 10.33
N GLY A 408 -7.11 8.83 9.29
CA GLY A 408 -7.32 7.92 8.16
C GLY A 408 -6.13 7.94 7.20
N VAL A 409 -6.14 7.09 6.17
CA VAL A 409 -5.20 7.23 5.07
C VAL A 409 -5.48 8.59 4.40
N ALA A 410 -4.52 9.51 4.47
CA ALA A 410 -4.68 10.84 3.88
C ALA A 410 -5.05 10.71 2.39
N ASN A 411 -6.03 11.50 1.93
CA ASN A 411 -6.35 11.61 0.51
C ASN A 411 -5.05 11.80 -0.28
N LYS A 412 -4.87 11.00 -1.33
CA LYS A 412 -3.67 11.09 -2.18
C LYS A 412 -3.67 12.45 -2.87
N ASN A 413 -2.49 12.94 -3.25
CA ASN A 413 -2.38 14.15 -4.07
C ASN A 413 -3.31 14.06 -5.28
N THR A 414 -3.98 15.16 -5.63
CA THR A 414 -4.92 15.22 -6.77
C THR A 414 -4.32 14.66 -8.06
N SER A 415 -3.02 14.95 -8.29
CA SER A 415 -2.26 14.31 -9.36
C SER A 415 -0.74 14.33 -9.13
N GLY A 416 -0.01 13.49 -9.86
CA GLY A 416 1.44 13.52 -10.00
C GLY A 416 1.84 13.46 -11.48
N ILE A 417 2.95 14.12 -11.86
CA ILE A 417 3.44 14.12 -13.24
C ILE A 417 4.81 13.44 -13.30
N VAL A 418 4.97 12.50 -14.23
CA VAL A 418 6.24 11.84 -14.55
C VAL A 418 6.61 12.18 -15.99
N THR A 419 7.88 12.48 -16.23
CA THR A 419 8.41 12.75 -17.57
C THR A 419 9.33 11.61 -17.99
N SER A 420 9.17 11.11 -19.21
CA SER A 420 9.97 10.01 -19.73
C SER A 420 11.43 10.41 -20.01
N SER A 421 12.30 9.42 -20.22
CA SER A 421 13.56 9.61 -20.93
C SER A 421 13.34 10.06 -22.38
N VAL A 422 14.42 10.43 -23.08
CA VAL A 422 14.42 10.65 -24.53
C VAL A 422 14.50 9.31 -25.24
N PHE A 423 13.63 9.10 -26.21
CA PHE A 423 13.65 7.92 -27.08
C PHE A 423 13.97 8.33 -28.51
N ASP A 424 14.67 7.46 -29.24
CA ASP A 424 14.99 7.61 -30.65
C ASP A 424 14.14 6.62 -31.45
N SER A 425 13.35 7.12 -32.41
CA SER A 425 12.53 6.27 -33.28
C SER A 425 13.34 5.55 -34.37
N ASN A 426 14.64 5.86 -34.50
CA ASN A 426 15.61 5.22 -35.39
C ASN A 426 15.21 5.24 -36.87
N SER A 427 14.58 6.32 -37.34
CA SER A 427 14.39 6.52 -38.78
C SER A 427 15.77 6.64 -39.44
N PHE A 428 15.99 5.81 -40.45
CA PHE A 428 17.31 5.40 -40.96
C PHE A 428 18.08 6.50 -41.75
N TRP A 429 17.63 7.75 -41.70
CA TRP A 429 18.14 8.87 -42.46
C TRP A 429 18.23 10.10 -41.56
N ALA A 430 19.43 10.66 -41.45
CA ALA A 430 19.82 11.69 -40.49
C ALA A 430 19.53 13.12 -40.98
N THR A 431 18.48 13.31 -41.78
CA THR A 431 18.05 14.62 -42.27
C THR A 431 16.83 15.08 -41.47
N ALA A 432 16.60 16.38 -41.40
CA ALA A 432 15.37 16.91 -40.79
C ALA A 432 14.20 16.68 -41.75
N GLY A 433 13.06 16.20 -41.23
CA GLY A 433 11.90 15.83 -42.05
C GLY A 433 11.66 14.33 -42.17
N ASP A 434 12.41 13.55 -41.39
CA ASP A 434 12.64 12.13 -41.66
C ASP A 434 12.16 11.16 -40.59
N GLY A 435 11.64 11.72 -39.49
CA GLY A 435 11.26 10.96 -38.31
C GLY A 435 9.95 10.19 -38.46
N GLY A 436 9.64 9.39 -37.43
CA GLY A 436 8.45 8.56 -37.42
C GLY A 436 7.14 9.36 -37.48
N GLY A 437 6.12 8.76 -38.10
CA GLY A 437 4.72 9.14 -37.96
C GLY A 437 4.13 8.54 -36.69
N TYR A 438 3.96 9.35 -35.64
CA TYR A 438 3.49 8.88 -34.33
C TYR A 438 1.96 8.77 -34.32
N ASN A 439 1.43 7.56 -34.15
CA ASN A 439 0.01 7.29 -34.34
C ASN A 439 -0.77 7.30 -33.02
N SER A 440 -0.27 6.57 -32.02
CA SER A 440 -0.99 6.40 -30.76
C SER A 440 -0.09 6.12 -29.57
N ILE A 441 -0.61 6.40 -28.39
CA ILE A 441 -0.02 6.03 -27.10
C ILE A 441 -0.98 5.12 -26.33
N MET A 442 -0.45 4.07 -25.75
CA MET A 442 -1.17 3.10 -24.93
C MET A 442 -0.38 2.84 -23.65
N TRP A 443 -1.07 2.42 -22.60
CA TRP A 443 -0.42 2.10 -21.33
C TRP A 443 -1.04 0.86 -20.68
N LYS A 444 -0.27 0.22 -19.81
CA LYS A 444 -0.66 -0.92 -18.97
C LYS A 444 -0.38 -0.56 -17.51
N GLY A 445 -1.19 -1.12 -16.60
CA GLY A 445 -1.03 -0.94 -15.17
C GLY A 445 -2.33 -1.23 -14.44
N THR A 446 -2.67 -0.40 -13.45
CA THR A 446 -3.96 -0.45 -12.77
C THR A 446 -4.75 0.84 -13.03
N PHE A 447 -6.03 0.70 -13.36
CA PHE A 447 -6.92 1.83 -13.60
C PHE A 447 -8.14 1.81 -12.66
N PRO A 448 -7.98 2.17 -11.37
CA PRO A 448 -9.09 2.20 -10.44
C PRO A 448 -10.21 3.13 -10.90
N VAL A 449 -11.47 2.74 -10.64
CA VAL A 449 -12.64 3.55 -10.99
C VAL A 449 -12.53 4.95 -10.38
N GLY A 450 -12.86 5.98 -11.16
CA GLY A 450 -12.82 7.38 -10.74
C GLY A 450 -11.45 8.05 -10.88
N THR A 451 -10.39 7.30 -11.18
CA THR A 451 -9.06 7.86 -11.47
C THR A 451 -8.92 8.31 -12.92
N LYS A 452 -7.82 9.03 -13.22
CA LYS A 452 -7.46 9.41 -14.59
C LYS A 452 -5.97 9.20 -14.86
N VAL A 453 -5.67 8.75 -16.07
CA VAL A 453 -4.33 8.79 -16.66
C VAL A 453 -4.39 9.69 -17.88
N LYS A 454 -3.47 10.66 -17.95
CA LYS A 454 -3.41 11.61 -19.07
C LYS A 454 -1.98 11.73 -19.62
N PHE A 455 -1.85 12.01 -20.91
CA PHE A 455 -0.56 12.15 -21.57
C PHE A 455 -0.35 13.51 -22.23
N GLN A 456 0.89 13.97 -22.28
CA GLN A 456 1.36 14.92 -23.29
C GLN A 456 2.53 14.29 -24.03
N PHE A 457 2.64 14.60 -25.31
CA PHE A 457 3.68 14.07 -26.19
C PHE A 457 4.57 15.19 -26.70
N ALA A 458 5.85 14.92 -26.86
CA ALA A 458 6.83 15.87 -27.35
C ALA A 458 7.78 15.15 -28.30
N THR A 459 8.19 15.84 -29.35
CA THR A 459 8.99 15.29 -30.43
C THR A 459 9.97 16.35 -30.92
N SER A 460 11.08 15.93 -31.52
CA SER A 460 12.14 16.82 -31.98
C SER A 460 13.14 16.09 -32.88
N ASP A 461 13.80 16.81 -33.78
CA ASP A 461 14.91 16.28 -34.58
C ASP A 461 16.24 16.21 -33.81
N CYS A 462 16.28 16.74 -32.59
CA CYS A 462 17.45 16.72 -31.71
C CYS A 462 17.12 16.05 -30.37
N ALA A 463 18.04 15.24 -29.85
CA ALA A 463 17.87 14.56 -28.56
C ALA A 463 17.69 15.53 -27.36
N ASN A 464 18.05 16.81 -27.53
CA ASN A 464 17.86 17.88 -26.54
C ASN A 464 16.50 18.60 -26.67
N GLY A 465 15.64 18.24 -27.64
CA GLY A 465 14.31 18.81 -27.83
C GLY A 465 14.23 20.03 -28.76
N LYS A 466 15.30 20.37 -29.49
CA LYS A 466 15.37 21.53 -30.39
C LYS A 466 15.06 21.22 -31.85
N THR A 467 14.81 22.26 -32.64
CA THR A 467 14.40 22.16 -34.05
C THR A 467 15.52 22.54 -35.02
N ASN A 468 16.75 22.76 -34.54
CA ASN A 468 17.89 23.22 -35.34
C ASN A 468 18.81 22.06 -35.80
N ALA A 469 18.22 20.91 -36.12
CA ALA A 469 18.98 19.79 -36.67
C ALA A 469 19.67 20.21 -38.00
N PRO A 470 20.90 19.71 -38.28
CA PRO A 470 21.65 18.71 -37.50
C PRO A 470 22.53 19.30 -36.39
N ALA A 471 22.57 20.63 -36.21
CA ALA A 471 23.51 21.29 -35.31
C ALA A 471 23.27 20.94 -33.83
N CYS A 472 22.01 20.87 -33.40
CA CYS A 472 21.56 20.39 -32.07
C CYS A 472 22.37 20.94 -30.88
N ASN A 473 22.89 22.17 -30.98
CA ASN A 473 23.88 22.74 -30.06
C ASN A 473 23.29 23.77 -29.07
N ASP A 474 21.99 24.06 -29.16
CA ASP A 474 21.31 24.98 -28.24
C ASP A 474 20.97 24.31 -26.89
N LEU A 475 20.77 25.12 -25.84
CA LEU A 475 20.27 24.65 -24.56
C LEU A 475 18.85 24.06 -24.71
N GLY A 476 18.71 22.77 -24.41
CA GLY A 476 17.53 21.96 -24.72
C GLY A 476 16.24 22.37 -23.99
N SER A 477 15.11 22.34 -24.70
CA SER A 477 13.77 22.48 -24.11
C SER A 477 12.76 21.75 -24.98
N TRP A 478 11.92 20.91 -24.37
CA TRP A 478 10.93 20.08 -25.07
C TRP A 478 9.54 20.73 -25.04
N SER A 479 8.85 20.76 -26.18
CA SER A 479 7.46 21.23 -26.28
C SER A 479 6.49 20.06 -26.11
N TYR A 480 5.82 19.99 -24.96
CA TYR A 480 4.84 18.95 -24.66
C TYR A 480 3.45 19.41 -25.09
N ILE A 481 2.84 18.67 -26.00
CA ILE A 481 1.55 18.96 -26.62
C ILE A 481 0.56 17.84 -26.28
N GLY A 482 -0.66 18.23 -25.93
CA GLY A 482 -1.80 17.32 -25.80
C GLY A 482 -2.98 17.79 -26.65
N SER A 483 -4.11 17.08 -26.52
CA SER A 483 -5.38 17.43 -27.17
C SER A 483 -6.56 17.25 -26.24
N ASP A 484 -7.58 18.10 -26.35
CA ASP A 484 -8.90 17.90 -25.75
C ASP A 484 -9.87 17.14 -26.68
N GLY A 485 -9.37 16.61 -27.80
CA GLY A 485 -10.13 15.94 -28.84
C GLY A 485 -10.48 16.82 -30.04
N VAL A 486 -10.32 18.14 -29.92
CA VAL A 486 -10.59 19.14 -30.97
C VAL A 486 -9.38 20.04 -31.23
N SER A 487 -8.79 20.57 -30.16
CA SER A 487 -7.66 21.50 -30.17
C SER A 487 -6.36 20.81 -29.78
N CYS A 488 -5.24 21.42 -30.16
CA CYS A 488 -3.90 20.95 -29.85
C CYS A 488 -3.09 22.07 -29.16
N GLY A 489 -2.36 21.74 -28.10
CA GLY A 489 -1.58 22.73 -27.37
C GLY A 489 -0.99 22.23 -26.05
N SER A 490 -0.18 23.07 -25.42
CA SER A 490 0.59 22.74 -24.20
C SER A 490 -0.23 22.73 -22.91
N VAL A 491 -1.45 23.26 -22.93
CA VAL A 491 -2.39 23.22 -21.79
C VAL A 491 -3.26 21.96 -21.79
N PHE A 492 -3.37 21.28 -22.92
CA PHE A 492 -4.22 20.11 -23.10
C PHE A 492 -3.47 18.81 -22.81
N TRP A 493 -4.22 17.74 -22.58
CA TRP A 493 -3.71 16.41 -22.29
C TRP A 493 -4.56 15.37 -23.01
N TYR A 494 -3.91 14.40 -23.65
CA TYR A 494 -4.61 13.23 -24.19
C TYR A 494 -5.18 12.41 -23.04
N ASP A 495 -6.51 12.39 -22.94
CA ASP A 495 -7.23 11.61 -21.94
C ASP A 495 -7.34 10.15 -22.37
N THR A 496 -6.96 9.23 -21.46
CA THR A 496 -7.16 7.80 -21.71
C THR A 496 -8.47 7.34 -21.14
N VAL A 497 -9.20 6.55 -21.92
CA VAL A 497 -10.50 6.00 -21.51
C VAL A 497 -10.33 4.75 -20.66
N ASN A 498 -9.33 3.91 -20.96
CA ASN A 498 -9.02 2.71 -20.20
C ASN A 498 -7.54 2.33 -20.38
N GLN A 499 -7.03 1.44 -19.53
CA GLN A 499 -5.77 0.75 -19.77
C GLN A 499 -5.90 -0.16 -20.99
N ASP A 500 -4.78 -0.45 -21.65
CA ASP A 500 -4.72 -1.32 -22.83
C ASP A 500 -5.58 -0.88 -24.02
N GLN A 501 -5.91 0.41 -24.07
CA GLN A 501 -6.62 1.00 -25.20
C GLN A 501 -5.73 2.10 -25.79
N PRO A 502 -5.41 2.03 -27.09
CA PRO A 502 -4.60 3.06 -27.73
C PRO A 502 -5.39 4.36 -27.81
N VAL A 503 -4.74 5.45 -27.41
CA VAL A 503 -5.22 6.83 -27.59
C VAL A 503 -4.49 7.42 -28.79
N GLU A 504 -5.26 7.83 -29.78
CA GLU A 504 -4.75 8.50 -30.98
C GLU A 504 -4.06 9.82 -30.62
N LEU A 505 -2.84 10.02 -31.12
CA LEU A 505 -2.12 11.28 -31.01
C LEU A 505 -2.61 12.25 -32.10
N LYS A 506 -3.83 12.78 -31.91
CA LYS A 506 -4.50 13.63 -32.93
C LYS A 506 -3.70 14.85 -33.39
N CYS A 507 -2.76 15.34 -32.58
CA CYS A 507 -1.91 16.47 -32.93
C CYS A 507 -0.70 16.10 -33.79
N SER A 508 -0.54 14.83 -34.15
CA SER A 508 0.69 14.32 -34.76
C SER A 508 1.02 14.95 -36.10
N SER A 509 0.05 15.14 -37.00
CA SER A 509 0.31 15.75 -38.32
C SER A 509 0.91 17.16 -38.24
N THR A 510 0.60 17.90 -37.17
CA THR A 510 1.03 19.29 -37.02
C THR A 510 2.27 19.42 -36.13
N TYR A 511 2.40 18.59 -35.10
CA TYR A 511 3.41 18.79 -34.06
C TYR A 511 4.41 17.64 -33.89
N HIS A 512 4.10 16.43 -34.38
CA HIS A 512 4.89 15.24 -34.04
C HIS A 512 5.51 14.48 -35.20
N ASN A 513 4.87 14.49 -36.37
CA ASN A 513 5.36 13.74 -37.51
C ASN A 513 6.69 14.29 -38.02
N ASN A 514 7.45 13.40 -38.65
CA ASN A 514 8.73 13.69 -39.29
C ASN A 514 9.83 14.10 -38.29
N GLN A 515 9.68 13.74 -37.01
CA GLN A 515 10.65 14.05 -35.96
C GLN A 515 11.26 12.80 -35.32
N ARG A 516 12.59 12.78 -35.20
CA ARG A 516 13.34 11.57 -34.84
C ARG A 516 13.20 11.16 -33.37
N TYR A 517 13.33 12.11 -32.47
CA TYR A 517 13.32 11.85 -31.03
C TYR A 517 11.96 12.18 -30.43
N TYR A 518 11.58 11.45 -29.39
CA TYR A 518 10.34 11.71 -28.67
C TYR A 518 10.47 11.55 -27.16
N ARG A 519 9.54 12.18 -26.46
CA ARG A 519 9.31 12.11 -25.01
C ARG A 519 7.82 12.20 -24.72
N TYR A 520 7.44 11.79 -23.53
CA TYR A 520 6.09 12.00 -23.03
C TYR A 520 6.08 12.41 -21.57
N LYS A 521 5.02 13.12 -21.19
CA LYS A 521 4.61 13.31 -19.80
C LYS A 521 3.40 12.45 -19.53
N VAL A 522 3.36 11.89 -18.34
CA VAL A 522 2.20 11.19 -17.80
C VAL A 522 1.71 11.95 -16.60
N LYS A 523 0.41 12.20 -16.53
CA LYS A 523 -0.28 12.69 -15.34
C LYS A 523 -1.14 11.57 -14.77
N LEU A 524 -0.82 11.15 -13.55
CA LEU A 524 -1.60 10.18 -12.78
C LEU A 524 -2.47 10.96 -11.80
N CYS A 525 -3.77 10.71 -11.80
CA CYS A 525 -4.71 11.44 -10.96
C CYS A 525 -5.43 10.48 -10.03
N SER A 526 -5.46 10.81 -8.73
CA SER A 526 -6.12 9.99 -7.72
C SER A 526 -7.66 10.06 -7.79
N GLY A 527 -8.18 11.09 -8.46
CA GLY A 527 -9.58 11.26 -8.85
C GLY A 527 -9.68 11.80 -10.28
N ASP A 528 -10.46 12.86 -10.49
CA ASP A 528 -10.68 13.50 -11.79
C ASP A 528 -9.59 14.51 -12.22
N CYS A 529 -8.44 14.49 -11.55
CA CYS A 529 -7.34 15.46 -11.64
C CYS A 529 -7.63 16.87 -11.09
N THR A 530 -8.81 17.09 -10.51
CA THR A 530 -9.17 18.34 -9.81
C THR A 530 -9.55 18.10 -8.35
N THR A 531 -10.08 16.92 -8.04
CA THR A 531 -10.44 16.45 -6.70
C THR A 531 -9.47 15.35 -6.23
N PRO A 532 -8.93 15.43 -5.01
CA PRO A 532 -8.17 14.34 -4.41
C PRO A 532 -9.03 13.08 -4.27
N GLY A 533 -8.52 11.94 -4.70
CA GLY A 533 -9.16 10.65 -4.46
C GLY A 533 -8.41 9.80 -3.43
N THR A 534 -8.95 8.61 -3.18
CA THR A 534 -8.44 7.66 -2.19
C THR A 534 -7.54 6.58 -2.80
N VAL A 535 -7.49 6.48 -4.13
CA VAL A 535 -6.72 5.50 -4.92
C VAL A 535 -5.93 6.23 -6.00
N THR A 536 -4.83 5.65 -6.51
CA THR A 536 -4.04 6.24 -7.59
C THR A 536 -3.81 5.19 -8.68
N PRO A 537 -3.95 5.52 -9.97
CA PRO A 537 -3.65 4.58 -11.04
C PRO A 537 -2.15 4.32 -11.09
N THR A 538 -1.76 3.11 -11.47
CA THR A 538 -0.34 2.77 -11.70
C THR A 538 -0.10 2.52 -13.17
N ILE A 539 1.12 2.81 -13.63
CA ILE A 539 1.56 2.46 -14.98
C ILE A 539 2.79 1.59 -14.87
N THR A 540 2.71 0.38 -15.42
CA THR A 540 3.81 -0.57 -15.51
C THR A 540 4.49 -0.53 -16.87
N ARG A 541 3.76 -0.13 -17.92
CA ARG A 541 4.30 -0.03 -19.28
C ARG A 541 3.60 1.04 -20.10
N ILE A 542 4.35 1.70 -20.96
CA ILE A 542 3.85 2.63 -21.98
C ILE A 542 4.32 2.13 -23.35
N VAL A 543 3.41 2.14 -24.31
CA VAL A 543 3.63 1.71 -25.68
C VAL A 543 3.30 2.88 -26.59
N VAL A 544 4.26 3.31 -27.39
CA VAL A 544 4.09 4.33 -28.43
C VAL A 544 4.12 3.62 -29.77
N ASN A 545 3.06 3.76 -30.55
CA ASN A 545 2.97 3.24 -31.90
C ASN A 545 3.36 4.34 -32.90
N TYR A 546 4.33 4.04 -33.76
CA TYR A 546 4.77 4.92 -34.83
C TYR A 546 5.08 4.12 -36.10
N ALA A 547 4.98 4.76 -37.25
CA ALA A 547 5.39 4.23 -38.55
C ALA A 547 6.63 4.97 -39.05
N SER A 548 7.52 4.29 -39.78
CA SER A 548 8.70 4.87 -40.43
C SER A 548 8.42 5.29 -41.87
#